data_AF-A0A3D5PDG6-F1
#
_entry.id   AF-A0A3D5PDG6-F1
#
_cell.length_a   1.000
_cell.length_b   1.000
_cell.length_c   1.000
_cell.angle_alpha   90.00
_cell.angle_beta   90.00
_cell.angle_gamma   90.00
#
_symmetry.space_group_name_H-M   'P 1'
#
loop_
_entity.id
_entity.type
_entity.pdbx_description
1 polymer ?
#
loop_
_entity_poly.entity_id
_entity_poly.type
_entity_poly.pdbx_seq_one_letter_code
_entity_poly.pdbx_strand_id
1 'polypeptide(L)'
;WAKKNNCNIYRIHCVAQFGMSVDIYIFYKTDKELNIYKESNIIDLTKESVMNILTEIGYVEEFNDKVRFSFDSDENVQRKYLGNYGLRLHDD
;
A
#
# COMPACT_ATOMS: atom_id res chain seq x y z
N TRP A 1 -11.95 4.51 -7.08
CA TRP A 1 -11.02 5.67 -7.07
C TRP A 1 -9.88 5.55 -8.08
N ALA A 2 -9.07 4.48 -8.05
CA ALA A 2 -7.85 4.33 -8.87
C ALA A 2 -8.08 4.54 -10.39
N LYS A 3 -9.12 3.91 -10.97
CA LYS A 3 -9.52 4.09 -12.38
C LYS A 3 -9.82 5.54 -12.75
N LYS A 4 -10.44 6.31 -11.84
CA LYS A 4 -10.80 7.73 -12.07
C LYS A 4 -9.58 8.64 -12.12
N ASN A 5 -8.52 8.29 -11.39
CA ASN A 5 -7.30 9.09 -11.27
C ASN A 5 -6.15 8.56 -12.14
N ASN A 6 -6.43 7.63 -13.06
CA ASN A 6 -5.40 6.95 -13.87
C ASN A 6 -4.24 6.39 -13.03
N CYS A 7 -4.56 5.95 -11.81
CA CYS A 7 -3.61 5.38 -10.87
C CYS A 7 -3.69 3.86 -10.99
N ASN A 8 -2.60 3.23 -11.44
CA ASN A 8 -2.56 1.79 -11.65
C ASN A 8 -1.99 1.07 -10.42
N ILE A 9 -2.83 0.90 -9.40
CA ILE A 9 -2.45 0.10 -8.22
C ILE A 9 -2.35 -1.36 -8.64
N TYR A 10 -1.17 -1.94 -8.53
CA TYR A 10 -0.92 -3.32 -8.94
C TYR A 10 -1.39 -4.32 -7.88
N ARG A 11 -1.12 -4.04 -6.60
CA ARG A 11 -1.44 -4.96 -5.49
C ARG A 11 -1.50 -4.20 -4.16
N ILE A 12 -2.37 -4.64 -3.26
CA ILE A 12 -2.46 -4.14 -1.88
C ILE A 12 -2.37 -5.33 -0.92
N HIS A 13 -1.58 -5.20 0.14
CA HIS A 13 -1.53 -6.15 1.25
C HIS A 13 -1.88 -5.41 2.55
N CYS A 14 -2.80 -5.97 3.32
CA CYS A 14 -3.14 -5.51 4.67
C CYS A 14 -2.56 -6.51 5.67
N VAL A 15 -1.59 -6.08 6.47
CA VAL A 15 -0.90 -6.93 7.44
C VAL A 15 -1.24 -6.45 8.85
N ALA A 16 -2.06 -7.22 9.55
CA ALA A 16 -2.43 -6.95 10.93
C ALA A 16 -1.27 -7.28 11.88
N GLN A 17 -0.83 -6.31 12.67
CA GLN A 17 0.19 -6.47 13.70
C GLN A 17 -0.47 -6.77 15.04
N PHE A 18 -0.86 -8.03 15.24
CA PHE A 18 -1.40 -8.54 16.51
C PHE A 18 -2.49 -7.67 17.16
N GLY A 19 -3.40 -7.08 16.37
CA GLY A 19 -4.48 -6.21 16.87
C GLY A 19 -4.02 -4.83 17.38
N MET A 20 -2.73 -4.49 17.24
CA MET A 20 -2.19 -3.20 17.69
C MET A 20 -2.19 -2.15 16.59
N SER A 21 -1.92 -2.56 15.36
CA SER A 21 -1.85 -1.69 14.18
C SER A 21 -2.06 -2.51 12.91
N VAL A 22 -2.32 -1.84 11.80
CA VAL A 22 -2.31 -2.46 10.48
C VAL A 22 -1.36 -1.74 9.54
N ASP A 23 -0.53 -2.53 8.87
CA ASP A 23 0.36 -2.06 7.80
C ASP A 23 -0.30 -2.32 6.45
N ILE A 24 -0.47 -1.25 5.69
CA ILE A 24 -1.04 -1.26 4.35
C ILE A 24 0.10 -1.06 3.35
N TYR A 25 0.44 -2.13 2.64
CA TYR A 25 1.45 -2.11 1.60
C TYR A 25 0.78 -1.98 0.24
N ILE A 26 1.10 -0.93 -0.48
CA ILE A 26 0.57 -0.63 -1.81
C ILE A 26 1.70 -0.76 -2.82
N PHE A 27 1.53 -1.64 -3.79
CA PHE A 27 2.50 -1.91 -4.84
C PHE A 27 2.02 -1.36 -6.17
N TYR A 28 2.90 -0.65 -6.87
CA TYR A 28 2.75 -0.29 -8.29
C TYR A 28 3.49 -1.31 -9.17
N LYS A 29 3.27 -1.29 -10.49
CA LYS A 29 3.87 -2.31 -11.35
C LYS A 29 5.37 -2.10 -11.50
N THR A 30 5.82 -0.87 -11.67
CA THR A 30 7.24 -0.54 -11.93
C THR A 30 7.80 0.51 -10.97
N ASP A 31 9.13 0.52 -10.81
CA ASP A 31 9.85 1.57 -10.05
C ASP A 31 9.59 2.95 -10.68
N LYS A 32 9.49 3.01 -12.02
CA LYS A 32 9.21 4.24 -12.75
C LYS A 32 7.84 4.83 -12.41
N GLU A 33 6.78 4.01 -12.42
CA GLU A 33 5.44 4.48 -12.04
C GLU A 33 5.40 4.94 -10.58
N LEU A 34 6.01 4.18 -9.67
CA LEU A 34 6.10 4.56 -8.26
C LEU A 34 6.77 5.93 -8.09
N ASN A 35 7.87 6.18 -8.80
CA ASN A 35 8.59 7.46 -8.74
C ASN A 35 7.74 8.61 -9.29
N ILE A 36 7.07 8.43 -10.44
CA ILE A 36 6.13 9.43 -10.98
C ILE A 36 5.02 9.74 -9.98
N TYR A 37 4.49 8.73 -9.29
CA TYR A 37 3.44 8.92 -8.29
C TYR A 37 3.95 9.59 -7.02
N LYS A 38 5.20 9.34 -6.60
CA LYS A 38 5.86 10.05 -5.48
C LYS A 38 6.14 11.52 -5.79
N GLU A 39 6.45 11.84 -7.04
CA GLU A 39 6.68 13.21 -7.51
C GLU A 39 5.37 13.99 -7.75
N SER A 40 4.22 13.31 -7.68
CA SER A 40 2.89 13.90 -7.81
C SER A 40 2.08 13.71 -6.53
N ASN A 41 0.85 14.25 -6.50
CA ASN A 41 -0.04 14.09 -5.34
C ASN A 41 -0.74 12.71 -5.28
N ILE A 42 -0.39 11.77 -6.16
CA ILE A 42 -1.10 10.49 -6.29
C ILE A 42 -0.90 9.61 -5.06
N ILE A 43 0.28 9.64 -4.43
CA ILE A 43 0.54 8.85 -3.21
C ILE A 43 -0.40 9.26 -2.08
N ASP A 44 -0.53 10.57 -1.82
CA ASP A 44 -1.34 11.05 -0.71
C ASP A 44 -2.84 10.87 -0.98
N LEU A 45 -3.30 11.10 -2.21
CA LEU A 45 -4.68 10.80 -2.57
C LEU A 45 -5.00 9.29 -2.51
N THR A 46 -4.01 8.44 -2.79
CA THR A 46 -4.14 6.98 -2.63
C THR A 46 -4.30 6.62 -1.15
N LYS A 47 -3.47 7.20 -0.26
CA LYS A 47 -3.60 7.00 1.19
C LYS A 47 -4.98 7.44 1.69
N GLU A 48 -5.41 8.64 1.33
CA GLU A 48 -6.72 9.18 1.74
C GLU A 48 -7.85 8.27 1.29
N SER A 49 -7.81 7.82 0.04
CA SER A 49 -8.84 6.94 -0.51
C SER A 49 -8.88 5.58 0.16
N VAL A 50 -7.72 4.99 0.47
CA VAL A 50 -7.66 3.71 1.18
C VAL A 50 -8.11 3.90 2.64
N MET A 51 -7.66 4.96 3.32
CA MET A 51 -8.07 5.26 4.68
C MET A 51 -9.60 5.43 4.77
N ASN A 52 -10.21 6.19 3.87
CA ASN A 52 -11.67 6.37 3.82
C ASN A 52 -12.40 5.03 3.68
N ILE A 53 -11.92 4.14 2.79
CA ILE A 53 -12.51 2.81 2.63
C ILE A 53 -12.37 1.99 3.92
N LEU A 54 -11.19 1.99 4.56
CA LEU A 54 -10.96 1.23 5.79
C LEU A 54 -11.81 1.76 6.95
N THR A 55 -12.00 3.08 7.04
CA THR A 55 -12.87 3.71 8.04
C THR A 55 -14.34 3.36 7.79
N GLU A 56 -14.81 3.45 6.54
CA GLU A 56 -16.19 3.14 6.17
C GLU A 56 -16.60 1.71 6.54
N ILE A 57 -15.67 0.75 6.47
CA ILE A 57 -15.92 -0.65 6.83
C ILE A 57 -15.63 -0.96 8.31
N GLY A 58 -15.26 0.03 9.13
CA GLY A 58 -14.93 -0.13 10.56
C GLY A 58 -13.57 -0.78 10.85
N TYR A 59 -12.78 -1.09 9.81
CA TYR A 59 -11.51 -1.82 9.94
C TYR A 59 -10.44 -1.00 10.67
N VAL A 60 -10.49 0.34 10.60
CA VAL A 60 -9.54 1.22 11.31
C VAL A 60 -9.73 1.16 12.83
N GLU A 61 -10.98 1.10 13.29
CA GLU A 61 -11.33 1.08 14.71
C GLU A 61 -10.79 -0.17 15.42
N GLU A 62 -10.76 -1.31 14.71
CA GLU A 62 -10.18 -2.58 15.20
C GLU A 62 -8.69 -2.46 15.59
N PHE A 63 -7.98 -1.47 15.03
CA PHE A 63 -6.55 -1.27 15.24
C PHE A 63 -6.22 0.05 15.97
N ASN A 64 -7.16 0.61 16.75
CA ASN A 64 -6.97 1.86 17.49
C ASN A 64 -6.47 3.02 16.62
N ASP A 65 -6.99 3.12 15.39
CA ASP A 65 -6.60 4.13 14.40
C ASP A 65 -5.11 4.10 13.98
N LYS A 66 -4.39 3.01 14.31
CA LYS A 66 -2.97 2.85 13.95
C LYS A 66 -2.82 2.17 12.60
N VAL A 67 -3.01 2.95 11.55
CA VAL A 67 -2.78 2.53 10.16
C VAL A 67 -1.46 3.12 9.66
N ARG A 68 -0.56 2.27 9.15
CA ARG A 68 0.69 2.71 8.52
C ARG A 68 0.68 2.34 7.04
N PHE A 69 1.20 3.23 6.21
CA PHE A 69 1.22 3.03 4.76
C PHE A 69 2.66 2.90 4.24
N SER A 70 2.87 1.87 3.42
CA SER A 70 4.13 1.61 2.74
C SER A 70 3.89 1.48 1.24
N PHE A 71 4.80 2.04 0.43
CA PHE A 71 4.68 2.04 -1.02
C PHE A 71 5.92 1.43 -1.66
N ASP A 72 5.71 0.50 -2.58
CA ASP A 72 6.79 -0.19 -3.30
C ASP A 72 6.35 -0.57 -4.73
N SER A 73 7.20 -1.26 -5.48
CA SER A 73 6.88 -1.76 -6.81
C SER A 73 6.99 -3.29 -6.88
N ASP A 74 6.19 -3.91 -7.75
CA ASP A 74 6.37 -5.32 -8.12
C ASP A 74 7.75 -5.56 -8.73
N GLU A 75 8.25 -4.64 -9.56
CA GLU A 75 9.61 -4.71 -10.10
C GLU A 75 10.68 -4.88 -8.99
N ASN A 76 10.57 -4.14 -7.89
CA ASN A 76 11.45 -4.28 -6.75
C ASN A 76 11.25 -5.63 -6.04
N VAL A 77 10.01 -6.11 -5.91
CA VAL A 77 9.68 -7.44 -5.36
C VAL A 77 10.28 -8.57 -6.20
N GLN A 78 10.13 -8.50 -7.53
CA GLN A 78 10.72 -9.46 -8.46
C GLN A 78 12.25 -9.46 -8.34
N ARG A 79 12.86 -8.27 -8.34
CA ARG A 79 14.32 -8.11 -8.34
C ARG A 79 14.97 -8.56 -7.03
N LYS A 80 14.41 -8.19 -5.88
CA LYS A 80 15.07 -8.41 -4.56
C LYS A 80 14.54 -9.61 -3.79
N TYR A 81 13.31 -10.04 -4.08
CA TYR A 81 12.61 -11.09 -3.33
C TYR A 81 12.15 -12.24 -4.21
N LEU A 82 12.62 -12.30 -5.47
CA LEU A 82 12.26 -13.34 -6.45
C LEU A 82 10.74 -13.47 -6.63
N GLY A 83 10.03 -12.35 -6.53
CA GLY A 83 8.57 -12.29 -6.63
C GLY A 83 7.82 -12.71 -5.36
N ASN A 84 8.54 -13.01 -4.27
CA ASN A 84 7.94 -13.42 -3.01
C ASN A 84 7.55 -12.21 -2.16
N TYR A 85 6.27 -11.87 -2.19
CA TYR A 85 5.69 -10.82 -1.37
C TYR A 85 5.76 -11.11 0.14
N GLY A 86 5.68 -12.38 0.55
CA GLY A 86 5.83 -12.74 1.97
C GLY A 86 7.19 -12.34 2.51
N LEU A 87 8.27 -12.62 1.75
CA LEU A 87 9.62 -12.17 2.11
C LEU A 87 9.70 -10.64 2.16
N ARG A 88 9.13 -9.94 1.18
CA ARG A 88 9.11 -8.48 1.17
C ARG A 88 8.41 -7.87 2.38
N LEU A 89 7.28 -8.45 2.80
CA LEU A 89 6.47 -7.93 3.91
C LEU A 89 7.12 -8.16 5.28
N HIS A 90 8.12 -9.04 5.37
CA HIS A 90 8.87 -9.35 6.59
C HIS A 90 10.32 -8.85 6.58
N ASP A 91 10.74 -8.19 5.49
CA ASP A 91 12.03 -7.53 5.36
C ASP A 91 11.89 -6.09 5.88
N ASP A 92 11.92 -5.96 7.21
CA ASP A 92 11.99 -4.69 7.94
C ASP A 92 13.46 -4.31 8.23
#